data_AF-A0A1S9AI47-F1
#
_entry.id   AF-A0A1S9AI47-F1
#
_cell.length_a   1.000
_cell.length_b   1.000
_cell.length_c   1.000
_cell.angle_alpha   90.00
_cell.angle_beta   90.00
_cell.angle_gamma   90.00
#
_symmetry.space_group_name_H-M   'P 1'
#
loop_
_entity.id
_entity.type
_entity.pdbx_description
1 polymer ?
#
loop_
_entity_poly.entity_id
_entity_poly.type
_entity_poly.pdbx_seq_one_letter_code
_entity_poly.pdbx_strand_id
1 'polypeptide(L)'
;MAHPADQQFFARLAALNDKFALGLPATLDRLASLAARLDLAAPAPVAGELQAMLHTVAGSAATFGFRGLGQRARMLEQRLRVLQTFEAAASADWQDWLAELARFIAEARIDPKSIA
;
A
#
# COMPACT_ATOMS: atom_id res chain seq x y z
N MET A 1 10.98 -16.60 -33.53
CA MET A 1 11.78 -17.17 -32.44
C MET A 1 12.11 -16.04 -31.47
N ALA A 2 11.83 -16.19 -30.17
CA ALA A 2 12.11 -15.13 -29.19
C ALA A 2 13.63 -14.93 -29.05
N HIS A 3 14.10 -13.67 -29.04
CA HIS A 3 15.52 -13.37 -28.96
C HIS A 3 16.05 -13.69 -27.55
N PRO A 4 17.30 -14.16 -27.37
CA PRO A 4 17.87 -14.46 -26.05
C PRO A 4 17.86 -13.26 -25.09
N ALA A 5 17.89 -12.03 -25.62
CA ALA A 5 17.73 -10.80 -24.83
C ALA A 5 16.33 -10.67 -24.20
N ASP A 6 15.28 -11.08 -24.92
CA ASP A 6 13.90 -11.06 -24.41
C ASP A 6 13.75 -12.03 -23.25
N GLN A 7 14.33 -13.23 -23.38
CA GLN A 7 14.30 -14.25 -22.33
C GLN A 7 14.97 -13.77 -21.03
N GLN A 8 16.12 -13.10 -21.14
CA GLN A 8 16.80 -12.54 -19.97
C GLN A 8 16.01 -11.40 -19.32
N PHE A 9 15.34 -10.56 -20.12
CA PHE A 9 14.44 -9.52 -19.62
C PHE A 9 13.26 -10.11 -18.84
N PHE A 10 12.55 -11.09 -19.40
CA PHE A 10 11.43 -11.74 -18.73
C PHE A 10 11.85 -12.47 -17.45
N ALA A 11 13.01 -13.13 -17.45
CA ALA A 11 13.55 -13.78 -16.25
C ALA A 11 13.83 -12.76 -15.12
N ARG A 12 14.39 -11.58 -15.45
CA ARG A 12 14.61 -10.51 -14.47
C ARG A 12 13.29 -9.94 -13.96
N LEU A 13 12.32 -9.72 -14.84
CA LEU A 13 11.00 -9.22 -14.46
C LEU A 13 10.28 -10.20 -13.52
N ALA A 14 10.34 -11.50 -13.82
CA ALA A 14 9.79 -12.55 -12.96
C ALA A 14 10.46 -12.57 -11.58
N ALA A 15 11.79 -12.50 -11.53
CA ALA A 15 12.52 -12.45 -10.25
C ALA A 15 12.18 -11.20 -9.41
N LEU A 16 11.97 -10.05 -10.05
CA LEU A 16 11.54 -8.83 -9.36
C LEU A 16 10.09 -8.95 -8.85
N ASN A 17 9.20 -9.54 -9.64
CA ASN A 17 7.84 -9.83 -9.23
C ASN A 17 7.80 -10.78 -8.01
N ASP A 18 8.60 -11.85 -8.03
CA ASP A 18 8.69 -12.79 -6.92
C ASP A 18 9.23 -12.11 -5.66
N LYS A 19 10.27 -11.27 -5.80
CA LYS A 19 10.79 -10.46 -4.70
C LYS A 19 9.73 -9.52 -4.12
N PHE A 20 8.93 -8.87 -4.97
CA PHE A 20 7.83 -8.02 -4.52
C PHE A 20 6.78 -8.83 -3.76
N ALA A 21 6.34 -9.96 -4.32
CA ALA A 21 5.35 -10.84 -3.69
C ALA A 21 5.82 -11.36 -2.33
N LEU A 22 7.08 -11.79 -2.23
CA LEU A 22 7.70 -12.26 -0.97
C LEU A 22 7.87 -11.14 0.06
N GLY A 23 8.09 -9.90 -0.37
CA GLY A 23 8.24 -8.73 0.51
C GLY A 23 6.90 -8.11 0.95
N LEU A 24 5.80 -8.47 0.31
CA LEU A 24 4.50 -7.87 0.58
C LEU A 24 4.00 -8.12 2.01
N PRO A 25 4.08 -9.33 2.60
CA PRO A 25 3.68 -9.55 3.99
C PRO A 25 4.38 -8.61 4.97
N ALA A 26 5.71 -8.48 4.88
CA ALA A 26 6.49 -7.57 5.73
C ALA A 26 6.09 -6.10 5.53
N THR A 27 5.72 -5.72 4.30
CA THR A 27 5.23 -4.37 4.00
C THR A 27 3.87 -4.12 4.66
N LEU A 28 2.96 -5.10 4.60
CA LEU A 28 1.64 -5.03 5.25
C LEU A 28 1.75 -4.99 6.78
N ASP A 29 2.68 -5.74 7.37
CA ASP A 29 2.97 -5.68 8.82
C ASP A 29 3.49 -4.31 9.23
N ARG A 30 4.33 -3.69 8.39
CA ARG A 30 4.84 -2.34 8.66
C ARG A 30 3.73 -1.29 8.56
N LEU A 31 2.83 -1.39 7.57
CA LEU A 31 1.63 -0.54 7.49
C LEU A 31 0.76 -0.68 8.76
N ALA A 32 0.49 -1.91 9.20
CA ALA A 32 -0.29 -2.16 10.40
C ALA A 32 0.38 -1.57 11.66
N SER A 33 1.70 -1.72 11.77
CA SER A 33 2.48 -1.18 12.89
C SER A 33 2.49 0.34 12.92
N LEU A 34 2.56 0.99 11.75
CA LEU A 34 2.45 2.46 11.66
C LEU A 34 1.03 2.93 12.02
N ALA A 35 0.00 2.24 11.52
CA ALA A 35 -1.38 2.56 11.86
C ALA A 35 -1.64 2.48 13.38
N ALA A 36 -1.10 1.46 14.06
CA ALA A 36 -1.21 1.32 15.51
C ALA A 36 -0.48 2.40 16.31
N ARG A 37 0.50 3.09 15.70
CA ARG A 37 1.26 4.18 16.32
C ARG A 37 0.68 5.57 16.02
N LEU A 38 -0.36 5.65 15.20
CA LEU A 38 -0.96 6.92 14.82
C LEU A 38 -1.71 7.53 16.01
N ASP A 39 -1.18 8.64 16.54
CA ASP A 39 -1.86 9.45 17.53
C ASP A 39 -2.79 10.46 16.83
N LEU A 40 -4.09 10.36 17.08
CA LEU A 40 -5.09 11.26 16.48
C LEU A 40 -5.01 12.70 17.02
N ALA A 41 -4.37 12.91 18.18
CA ALA A 41 -4.11 14.25 18.70
C ALA A 41 -2.89 14.91 18.01
N ALA A 42 -1.99 14.13 17.41
CA ALA A 42 -0.80 14.60 16.72
C ALA A 42 -0.42 13.71 15.51
N PRO A 43 -1.27 13.62 14.47
CA PRO A 43 -1.15 12.59 13.44
C PRO A 43 -0.01 12.84 12.44
N ALA A 44 0.48 14.08 12.30
CA ALA A 44 1.31 14.52 11.18
C ALA A 44 2.56 13.65 10.89
N PRO A 45 3.40 13.26 11.87
CA PRO A 45 4.61 12.49 11.58
C PRO A 45 4.31 11.09 11.04
N VAL A 46 3.43 10.36 11.71
CA VAL A 46 3.08 8.97 11.36
C VAL A 46 2.21 8.93 10.11
N ALA A 47 1.32 9.91 9.92
CA ALA A 47 0.54 10.05 8.70
C ALA A 47 1.44 10.25 7.47
N GLY A 48 2.53 11.04 7.59
CA GLY A 48 3.52 11.18 6.51
C GLY A 48 4.19 9.86 6.14
N GLU A 49 4.59 9.06 7.14
CA GLU A 49 5.17 7.73 6.91
C GLU A 49 4.17 6.76 6.23
N LEU A 50 2.93 6.75 6.68
CA LEU A 50 1.84 5.96 6.08
C LEU A 50 1.62 6.36 4.61
N GLN A 51 1.57 7.66 4.33
CA GLN A 51 1.39 8.17 2.97
C GLN A 51 2.52 7.70 2.03
N ALA A 52 3.78 7.83 2.46
CA ALA A 52 4.93 7.41 1.65
C ALA A 52 4.93 5.88 1.38
N MET A 53 4.49 5.09 2.35
CA MET A 53 4.39 3.65 2.20
C MET A 53 3.28 3.26 1.23
N LEU A 54 2.09 3.85 1.37
CA LEU A 54 0.96 3.64 0.46
C LEU A 54 1.32 4.04 -0.97
N HIS A 55 2.03 5.15 -1.15
CA HIS A 55 2.56 5.58 -2.45
C HIS A 55 3.45 4.52 -3.09
N THR A 56 4.38 3.98 -2.30
CA THR A 56 5.32 2.94 -2.76
C THR A 56 4.57 1.65 -3.15
N VAL A 57 3.60 1.23 -2.33
CA VAL A 57 2.74 0.06 -2.64
C VAL A 57 1.94 0.31 -3.91
N ALA A 58 1.30 1.47 -4.05
CA ALA A 58 0.50 1.82 -5.22
C ALA A 58 1.32 1.74 -6.52
N GLY A 59 2.52 2.34 -6.54
CA GLY A 59 3.39 2.33 -7.73
C GLY A 59 3.95 0.94 -8.05
N SER A 60 4.41 0.21 -7.03
CA SER A 60 5.05 -1.10 -7.21
C SER A 60 4.03 -2.17 -7.62
N ALA A 61 2.86 -2.19 -6.99
CA ALA A 61 1.81 -3.16 -7.25
C ALA A 61 1.29 -3.11 -8.69
N ALA A 62 1.13 -1.90 -9.25
CA ALA A 62 0.73 -1.70 -10.65
C ALA A 62 1.73 -2.32 -11.64
N THR A 63 3.03 -2.25 -11.33
CA THR A 63 4.11 -2.78 -12.17
C THR A 63 4.12 -4.32 -12.20
N PHE A 64 3.83 -4.96 -11.06
CA PHE A 64 3.92 -6.41 -10.89
C PHE A 64 2.59 -7.16 -11.02
N GLY A 65 1.55 -6.50 -11.55
CA GLY A 65 0.27 -7.14 -11.85
C GLY A 65 -0.70 -7.28 -10.66
N PHE A 66 -0.43 -6.61 -9.55
CA PHE A 66 -1.31 -6.53 -8.38
C PHE A 66 -2.23 -5.31 -8.50
N ARG A 67 -3.03 -5.24 -9.57
CA ARG A 67 -3.74 -4.01 -9.97
C ARG A 67 -4.68 -3.48 -8.88
N GLY A 68 -5.56 -4.30 -8.34
CA GLY A 68 -6.52 -3.85 -7.32
C GLY A 68 -5.84 -3.48 -6.01
N LEU A 69 -4.78 -4.21 -5.61
CA LEU A 69 -3.93 -3.81 -4.48
C LEU A 69 -3.38 -2.40 -4.68
N GLY A 70 -2.81 -2.12 -5.86
CA GLY A 70 -2.24 -0.81 -6.18
C GLY A 70 -3.30 0.30 -6.22
N GLN A 71 -4.47 0.00 -6.79
CA GLN A 71 -5.58 0.94 -6.85
C GLN A 71 -6.11 1.31 -5.45
N ARG A 72 -6.36 0.33 -4.59
CA ARG A 72 -6.82 0.59 -3.22
C ARG A 72 -5.77 1.29 -2.37
N ALA A 73 -4.50 0.93 -2.51
CA ALA A 73 -3.41 1.65 -1.87
C ALA A 73 -3.40 3.14 -2.29
N ARG A 74 -3.61 3.42 -3.58
CA ARG A 74 -3.71 4.78 -4.11
C ARG A 74 -4.92 5.54 -3.57
N MET A 75 -6.07 4.88 -3.45
CA MET A 75 -7.28 5.49 -2.87
C MET A 75 -7.06 5.85 -1.39
N LEU A 76 -6.48 4.94 -0.61
CA LEU A 76 -6.11 5.18 0.79
C LEU A 76 -5.11 6.35 0.92
N GLU A 77 -4.09 6.40 0.05
CA GLU A 77 -3.11 7.50 0.00
C GLU A 77 -3.78 8.85 -0.26
N GLN A 78 -4.70 8.91 -1.23
CA GLN A 78 -5.42 10.14 -1.57
C GLN A 78 -6.32 10.61 -0.42
N ARG A 79 -7.05 9.70 0.22
CA ARG A 79 -7.87 10.02 1.39
C ARG A 79 -7.02 10.49 2.58
N LEU A 80 -5.88 9.86 2.82
CA LEU A 80 -4.95 10.29 3.86
C LEU A 80 -4.43 11.70 3.62
N ARG A 81 -4.09 12.02 2.36
CA ARG A 81 -3.67 13.38 1.98
C ARG A 81 -4.76 14.42 2.28
N VAL A 82 -6.03 14.08 2.05
CA VAL A 82 -7.17 14.93 2.43
C VAL A 82 -7.16 15.17 3.93
N LEU A 83 -7.11 14.12 4.75
CA LEU A 83 -7.07 14.23 6.22
C LEU A 83 -5.90 15.08 6.73
N GLN A 84 -4.72 14.97 6.11
CA GLN A 84 -3.55 15.77 6.47
C GLN A 84 -3.64 17.24 6.05
N THR A 85 -4.45 17.56 5.04
CA THR A 85 -4.59 18.93 4.52
C THR A 85 -5.54 19.77 5.38
N PHE A 86 -6.55 19.14 5.98
CA PHE A 86 -7.54 19.84 6.80
C PHE A 86 -7.16 19.77 8.28
N GLU A 87 -6.76 20.90 8.87
CA GLU A 87 -6.40 21.02 10.30
C GLU A 87 -7.51 20.58 11.26
N ALA A 88 -8.77 20.61 10.82
CA ALA A 88 -9.95 20.26 11.61
C ALA A 88 -10.62 18.95 11.19
N ALA A 89 -9.90 18.04 10.51
CA ALA A 89 -10.43 16.71 10.21
C ALA A 89 -10.94 16.04 11.50
N ALA A 90 -12.18 15.57 11.51
CA ALA A 90 -12.78 15.04 12.73
C ALA A 90 -12.09 13.72 13.11
N SER A 91 -12.03 13.41 14.41
CA SER A 91 -11.49 12.13 14.86
C SER A 91 -12.22 10.93 14.25
N ALA A 92 -13.50 11.09 13.92
CA ALA A 92 -14.30 10.10 13.20
C ALA A 92 -13.75 9.82 11.79
N ASP A 93 -13.35 10.84 11.02
CA ASP A 93 -12.81 10.66 9.67
C ASP A 93 -11.48 9.88 9.68
N TRP A 94 -10.65 10.14 10.69
CA TRP A 94 -9.41 9.39 10.92
C TRP A 94 -9.68 7.93 11.31
N GLN A 95 -10.68 7.70 12.18
CA GLN A 95 -11.07 6.35 12.59
C GLN A 95 -11.63 5.55 11.40
N ASP A 96 -12.45 6.17 10.56
CA ASP A 96 -13.00 5.54 9.36
C ASP A 96 -11.89 5.16 8.37
N TRP A 97 -10.91 6.05 8.19
CA TRP A 97 -9.74 5.77 7.36
C TRP A 97 -8.88 4.64 7.93
N LEU A 98 -8.63 4.61 9.25
CA LEU A 98 -7.91 3.52 9.91
C LEU A 98 -8.64 2.18 9.77
N ALA A 99 -9.96 2.17 9.88
CA ALA A 99 -10.77 0.97 9.69
C ALA A 99 -10.75 0.48 8.23
N GLU A 100 -10.70 1.39 7.25
CA GLU A 100 -10.50 1.03 5.85
C GLU A 100 -9.10 0.47 5.59
N LEU A 101 -8.05 1.09 6.14
CA LEU A 101 -6.68 0.60 6.04
C LEU A 101 -6.55 -0.81 6.66
N ALA A 102 -7.17 -1.05 7.81
CA ALA A 102 -7.16 -2.35 8.46
C ALA A 102 -7.83 -3.43 7.59
N ARG A 103 -8.98 -3.12 6.96
CA ARG A 103 -9.65 -4.03 6.02
C ARG A 103 -8.79 -4.32 4.80
N PHE A 104 -8.20 -3.28 4.21
CA PHE A 104 -7.26 -3.44 3.09
C PHE A 104 -6.09 -4.37 3.45
N ILE A 105 -5.47 -4.19 4.62
CA ILE A 105 -4.38 -5.05 5.09
C ILE A 105 -4.86 -6.49 5.29
N ALA A 106 -6.02 -6.68 5.92
CA ALA A 106 -6.57 -8.01 6.18
C ALA A 106 -6.85 -8.78 4.88
N GLU A 107 -7.47 -8.13 3.89
CA GLU A 107 -7.73 -8.71 2.58
C GLU A 107 -6.43 -9.00 1.82
N ALA A 108 -5.46 -8.08 1.86
CA ALA A 108 -4.16 -8.24 1.19
C ALA A 108 -3.31 -9.37 1.79
N ARG A 109 -3.53 -9.73 3.05
CA ARG A 109 -2.88 -10.89 3.69
C ARG A 109 -3.46 -12.21 3.23
N ILE A 110 -4.74 -12.24 2.83
CA ILE A 110 -5.42 -13.45 2.37
C ILE A 110 -5.05 -13.71 0.91
N ASP A 111 -5.37 -12.75 0.04
CA ASP A 111 -5.04 -12.84 -1.37
C ASP A 111 -4.85 -11.42 -1.95
N PRO A 112 -3.60 -10.95 -2.08
CA PRO A 112 -3.31 -9.62 -2.60
C PRO A 112 -3.63 -9.46 -4.09
N LYS A 113 -3.83 -10.56 -4.83
CA LYS A 113 -4.19 -10.52 -6.26
C LYS A 113 -5.70 -10.47 -6.49
N SER A 114 -6.50 -10.95 -5.54
CA SER A 114 -7.96 -10.92 -5.64
C SER A 114 -8.59 -9.63 -5.17
N ILE A 115 -7.81 -8.69 -4.65
CA ILE A 115 -8.30 -7.38 -4.25
C ILE A 115 -8.92 -6.69 -5.48
N ALA A 116 -10.17 -6.25 -5.35
CA ALA A 116 -10.92 -5.49 -6.35
C ALA A 116 -10.86 -3.98 -6.08
#